data_AF-A0A6B0XFK8-F1
#
_entry.id   AF-A0A6B0XFK8-F1
#
_cell.length_a   1.000
_cell.length_b   1.000
_cell.length_c   1.000
_cell.angle_alpha   90.00
_cell.angle_beta   90.00
_cell.angle_gamma   90.00
#
_symmetry.space_group_name_H-M   'P 1'
#
loop_
_entity.id
_entity.type
_entity.pdbx_description
1 polymer ?
#
loop_
_entity_poly.entity_id
_entity_poly.type
_entity_poly.pdbx_seq_one_letter_code
_entity_poly.pdbx_strand_id
1 'polypeptide(L)'
;MPVSIIPFNMPEPATIPPHIVASLEAMSPDEAVIQGMDLLLGIEAADTIVYERAGQGVVHTAGAGAEVLQRVLEQDGMRAFADQDGIGPSALLLVGQASADEESPLPTGVVRFLLEGAESGSIGFSYVLPLKASDGQLWGALTLIRRAASGPLNHEQPNLCEGMRRLLSRMRD
;
A
#
# COMPACT_ATOMS: atom_id res chain seq x y z
N MET A 1 -19.46 9.09 3.95
CA MET A 1 -19.39 8.31 2.70
C MET A 1 -19.02 6.90 3.11
N PRO A 2 -19.73 5.85 2.66
CA PRO A 2 -19.28 4.48 2.89
C PRO A 2 -17.84 4.29 2.37
N VAL A 3 -17.17 3.20 2.75
CA VAL A 3 -15.86 2.87 2.20
C VAL A 3 -15.94 2.81 0.67
N SER A 4 -15.14 3.65 0.02
CA SER A 4 -15.06 3.74 -1.44
C SER A 4 -13.66 3.40 -1.90
N ILE A 5 -13.58 2.65 -2.99
CA ILE A 5 -12.34 2.35 -3.71
C ILE A 5 -12.42 3.11 -5.03
N ILE A 6 -11.52 4.07 -5.24
CA ILE A 6 -11.55 4.92 -6.43
C ILE A 6 -10.20 4.91 -7.15
N PRO A 7 -10.18 5.00 -8.50
CA PRO A 7 -8.95 5.22 -9.24
C PRO A 7 -8.22 6.48 -8.76
N PHE A 8 -6.91 6.35 -8.56
CA PHE A 8 -6.04 7.45 -8.14
C PHE A 8 -4.95 7.68 -9.17
N ASN A 9 -4.90 8.91 -9.69
CA ASN A 9 -3.88 9.34 -10.63
C ASN A 9 -2.64 9.79 -9.85
N MET A 10 -1.60 8.95 -9.84
CA MET A 10 -0.30 9.34 -9.30
C MET A 10 0.29 10.48 -10.16
N PRO A 11 0.93 11.49 -9.54
CA PRO A 11 1.56 12.58 -10.28
C PRO A 11 2.85 12.14 -10.98
N GLU A 12 3.56 13.07 -11.59
CA GLU A 12 4.88 12.78 -12.16
C GLU A 12 5.85 12.24 -11.08
N PRO A 13 6.59 11.15 -11.35
CA PRO A 13 7.51 10.57 -10.37
C PRO A 13 8.63 11.56 -10.02
N ALA A 14 8.95 11.66 -8.73
CA ALA A 14 10.20 12.26 -8.30
C ALA A 14 11.38 11.38 -8.71
N THR A 15 12.54 12.00 -8.92
CA THR A 15 13.78 11.28 -9.20
C THR A 15 14.34 10.69 -7.91
N ILE A 16 14.49 9.36 -7.86
CA ILE A 16 15.11 8.68 -6.72
C ILE A 16 16.64 8.83 -6.79
N PRO A 17 17.32 9.20 -5.69
CA PRO A 17 18.77 9.35 -5.67
C PRO A 17 19.53 8.12 -6.20
N PRO A 18 20.57 8.29 -7.04
CA PRO A 18 21.25 7.15 -7.68
C PRO A 18 21.84 6.11 -6.74
N HIS A 19 22.30 6.52 -5.55
CA HIS A 19 22.83 5.59 -4.56
C HIS A 19 21.74 4.72 -3.92
N ILE A 20 20.50 5.22 -3.80
CA ILE A 20 19.34 4.43 -3.36
C ILE A 20 18.97 3.43 -4.44
N VAL A 21 18.94 3.87 -5.71
CA VAL A 21 18.69 2.99 -6.86
C VAL A 21 19.67 1.82 -6.87
N ALA A 22 20.97 2.12 -6.86
CA ALA A 22 22.02 1.10 -6.87
C ALA A 22 21.95 0.14 -5.67
N SER A 23 21.55 0.65 -4.50
CA SER A 23 21.37 -0.18 -3.29
C SER A 23 20.21 -1.15 -3.46
N LEU A 24 19.07 -0.69 -4.00
CA LEU A 24 17.87 -1.53 -4.19
C LEU A 24 18.07 -2.55 -5.33
N GLU A 25 18.74 -2.17 -6.42
CA GLU A 25 19.03 -3.07 -7.55
C GLU A 25 20.02 -4.19 -7.19
N ALA A 26 20.76 -4.06 -6.09
CA ALA A 26 21.67 -5.09 -5.59
C ALA A 26 20.97 -6.16 -4.72
N MET A 27 19.68 -6.00 -4.42
CA MET A 27 18.88 -6.89 -3.57
C MET A 27 18.02 -7.83 -4.40
N SER A 28 17.50 -8.90 -3.79
CA SER A 28 16.41 -9.65 -4.43
C SER A 28 15.14 -8.78 -4.52
N PRO A 29 14.17 -9.11 -5.39
CA PRO A 29 13.02 -8.25 -5.63
C PRO A 29 12.18 -7.98 -4.36
N ASP A 30 11.98 -8.99 -3.51
CA ASP A 30 11.24 -8.83 -2.25
C ASP A 30 12.00 -7.98 -1.24
N GLU A 31 13.31 -8.22 -1.10
CA GLU A 31 14.16 -7.44 -0.20
C GLU A 31 14.21 -5.97 -0.63
N ALA A 32 14.27 -5.70 -1.94
CA ALA A 32 14.21 -4.35 -2.48
C ALA A 32 12.88 -3.66 -2.14
N VAL A 33 11.75 -4.38 -2.26
CA VAL A 33 10.44 -3.84 -1.90
C VAL A 33 10.37 -3.53 -0.40
N ILE A 34 10.80 -4.45 0.45
CA ILE A 34 10.83 -4.27 1.91
C ILE A 34 11.72 -3.07 2.29
N GLN A 35 12.92 -2.98 1.74
CA GLN A 35 13.80 -1.83 1.96
C GLN A 35 13.18 -0.51 1.44
N GLY A 36 12.45 -0.56 0.32
CA GLY A 36 11.69 0.58 -0.19
C GLY A 36 10.57 1.03 0.74
N MET A 37 9.89 0.09 1.42
CA MET A 37 8.88 0.39 2.44
C MET A 37 9.51 1.19 3.59
N ASP A 38 10.68 0.78 4.08
CA ASP A 38 11.38 1.49 5.16
C ASP A 38 11.76 2.93 4.76
N LEU A 39 12.21 3.12 3.52
CA LEU A 39 12.50 4.46 2.98
C LEU A 39 11.24 5.33 2.91
N LEU A 40 10.10 4.76 2.51
CA LEU A 40 8.81 5.48 2.46
C LEU A 40 8.27 5.81 3.85
N LEU A 41 8.45 4.93 4.84
CA LEU A 41 8.13 5.21 6.23
C LEU A 41 9.02 6.33 6.79
N GLY A 42 10.32 6.36 6.43
CA GLY A 42 11.26 7.39 6.86
C GLY A 42 10.93 8.81 6.40
N ILE A 43 10.13 8.96 5.33
CA ILE A 43 9.59 10.25 4.86
C ILE A 43 8.13 10.48 5.26
N GLU A 44 7.65 9.67 6.20
CA GLU A 44 6.29 9.69 6.73
C GLU A 44 5.23 9.58 5.63
N ALA A 45 5.49 8.84 4.55
CA ALA A 45 4.49 8.63 3.48
C ALA A 45 3.31 7.78 3.96
N ALA A 46 3.50 6.93 4.97
CA ALA A 46 2.46 6.10 5.56
C ALA A 46 2.71 5.92 7.06
N ASP A 47 1.65 5.59 7.81
CA ASP A 47 1.78 5.07 9.17
C ASP A 47 2.08 3.57 9.16
N THR A 48 1.52 2.86 8.17
CA THR A 48 1.70 1.42 7.96
C THR A 48 1.78 1.14 6.46
N ILE A 49 2.68 0.24 6.04
CA ILE A 49 2.76 -0.22 4.66
C ILE A 49 2.55 -1.72 4.61
N VAL A 50 1.77 -2.18 3.63
CA VAL A 50 1.60 -3.59 3.30
C VAL A 50 2.24 -3.86 1.94
N TYR A 51 3.06 -4.91 1.86
CA TYR A 51 3.48 -5.49 0.60
C TYR A 51 2.77 -6.82 0.38
N GLU A 52 2.05 -6.93 -0.74
CA GLU A 52 1.40 -8.15 -1.19
C GLU A 52 1.95 -8.58 -2.55
N ARG A 53 2.05 -9.90 -2.75
CA ARG A 53 2.31 -10.52 -4.04
C ARG A 53 0.99 -10.92 -4.69
N ALA A 54 0.85 -10.59 -5.98
CA ALA A 54 -0.36 -10.92 -6.73
C ALA A 54 -0.58 -12.45 -6.74
N GLY A 55 -1.75 -12.89 -6.30
CA GLY A 55 -2.11 -14.31 -6.18
C GLY A 55 -1.40 -15.10 -5.07
N GLN A 56 -0.60 -14.46 -4.22
CA GLN A 56 0.06 -15.09 -3.07
C GLN A 56 -0.33 -14.45 -1.72
N GLY A 57 -0.85 -13.22 -1.74
CA GLY A 57 -1.28 -12.50 -0.54
C GLY A 57 -0.15 -11.69 0.09
N VAL A 58 -0.31 -11.39 1.38
CA VAL A 58 0.64 -10.56 2.15
C VAL A 58 2.01 -11.23 2.27
N VAL A 59 3.05 -10.47 1.97
CA VAL A 59 4.46 -10.88 2.14
C VAL A 59 5.04 -10.19 3.37
N HIS A 60 4.80 -8.89 3.53
CA HIS A 60 5.37 -8.12 4.62
C HIS A 60 4.49 -6.93 4.99
N THR A 61 4.54 -6.53 6.26
CA THR A 61 3.96 -5.28 6.74
C THR A 61 4.99 -4.55 7.59
N ALA A 62 5.02 -3.23 7.49
CA ALA A 62 5.94 -2.37 8.24
C ALA A 62 5.22 -1.13 8.79
N GLY A 63 5.76 -0.56 9.86
CA GLY A 63 5.21 0.63 10.52
C GLY A 63 4.30 0.32 11.71
N ALA A 64 3.47 1.29 12.07
CA ALA A 64 2.69 1.26 13.30
C ALA A 64 1.59 0.18 13.24
N GLY A 65 1.64 -0.79 14.16
CA GLY A 65 0.66 -1.89 14.23
C GLY A 65 0.85 -2.98 13.17
N ALA A 66 2.00 -3.01 12.48
CA ALA A 66 2.31 -3.96 11.41
C ALA A 66 2.06 -5.42 11.81
N GLU A 67 2.55 -5.88 12.97
CA GLU A 67 2.35 -7.28 13.40
C GLU A 67 0.87 -7.68 13.55
N VAL A 68 0.01 -6.73 13.93
CA VAL A 68 -1.44 -6.96 14.04
C VAL A 68 -2.03 -7.05 12.65
N LEU A 69 -1.67 -6.13 11.76
CA LEU A 69 -2.14 -6.12 10.38
C LEU A 69 -1.67 -7.35 9.59
N GLN A 70 -0.42 -7.77 9.76
CA GLN A 70 0.14 -9.00 9.20
C GLN A 70 -0.77 -10.19 9.52
N ARG A 71 -1.07 -10.39 10.82
CA ARG A 71 -1.92 -11.49 11.28
C ARG A 71 -3.35 -11.40 10.75
N VAL A 72 -3.89 -10.19 10.64
CA VAL A 72 -5.23 -9.97 10.04
C VAL A 72 -5.23 -10.39 8.58
N LEU A 73 -4.22 -10.01 7.81
CA LEU A 73 -4.14 -10.31 6.37
C LEU A 73 -3.80 -11.78 6.10
N GLU A 74 -2.97 -12.43 6.92
CA GLU A 74 -2.65 -13.86 6.80
C GLU A 74 -3.86 -14.77 7.07
N GLN A 75 -4.86 -14.30 7.83
CA GLN A 75 -6.08 -15.05 8.11
C GLN A 75 -7.08 -15.03 6.96
N ASP A 76 -7.00 -14.04 6.06
CA ASP A 76 -7.89 -13.90 4.92
C ASP A 76 -7.19 -14.31 3.62
N GLY A 77 -7.33 -15.59 3.25
CA GLY A 77 -6.82 -16.10 1.98
C GLY A 77 -7.67 -15.77 0.76
N MET A 78 -8.77 -15.04 0.92
CA MET A 78 -9.76 -14.81 -0.14
C MET A 78 -9.73 -13.39 -0.70
N ARG A 79 -9.20 -12.42 0.05
CA ARG A 79 -9.17 -11.00 -0.33
C ARG A 79 -7.81 -10.38 0.01
N ALA A 80 -7.24 -9.67 -0.96
CA ALA A 80 -6.03 -8.86 -0.81
C ALA A 80 -6.28 -7.42 -1.30
N PHE A 81 -5.43 -6.46 -0.93
CA PHE A 81 -5.47 -5.14 -1.58
C PHE A 81 -5.00 -5.24 -3.04
N ALA A 82 -4.06 -6.15 -3.32
CA ALA A 82 -3.57 -6.46 -4.65
C ALA A 82 -4.61 -7.07 -5.61
N ASP A 83 -5.77 -7.51 -5.09
CA ASP A 83 -6.85 -8.15 -5.86
C ASP A 83 -8.09 -7.25 -6.03
N GLN A 84 -8.03 -5.99 -5.61
CA GLN A 84 -9.15 -5.06 -5.70
C GLN A 84 -9.49 -4.68 -7.15
N ASP A 85 -10.78 -4.57 -7.47
CA ASP A 85 -11.23 -4.18 -8.81
C ASP A 85 -10.61 -2.85 -9.27
N GLY A 86 -10.02 -2.85 -10.47
CA GLY A 86 -9.36 -1.68 -11.04
C GLY A 86 -7.88 -1.52 -10.66
N ILE A 87 -7.34 -2.37 -9.78
CA ILE A 87 -5.90 -2.42 -9.52
C ILE A 87 -5.15 -2.93 -10.75
N GLY A 88 -3.96 -2.39 -10.99
CA GLY A 88 -3.23 -2.61 -12.23
C GLY A 88 -3.37 -1.38 -13.12
N PRO A 89 -4.45 -1.16 -13.90
CA PRO A 89 -4.60 0.00 -14.78
C PRO A 89 -4.26 1.33 -14.13
N SER A 90 -4.62 1.50 -12.85
CA SER A 90 -4.26 2.67 -12.02
C SER A 90 -3.85 2.25 -10.61
N ALA A 91 -3.26 3.19 -9.86
CA ALA A 91 -3.28 3.13 -8.41
C ALA A 91 -4.71 3.34 -7.91
N LEU A 92 -4.99 2.93 -6.67
CA LEU A 92 -6.30 3.10 -6.04
C LEU A 92 -6.17 3.90 -4.75
N LEU A 93 -7.22 4.63 -4.42
CA LEU A 93 -7.40 5.31 -3.13
C LEU A 93 -8.63 4.73 -2.43
N LEU A 94 -8.43 4.28 -1.20
CA LEU A 94 -9.44 3.79 -0.28
C LEU A 94 -9.68 4.85 0.77
N VAL A 95 -10.91 5.37 0.83
CA VAL A 95 -11.33 6.42 1.76
C VAL A 95 -12.78 6.25 2.12
N GLY A 96 -13.18 6.74 3.28
CA GLY A 96 -14.58 6.76 3.68
C GLY A 96 -14.77 6.72 5.18
N GLN A 97 -16.00 6.39 5.56
CA GLN A 97 -16.43 6.11 6.90
C GLN A 97 -16.91 4.67 6.93
N ALA A 98 -16.61 3.97 8.03
CA ALA A 98 -16.99 2.60 8.24
C ALA A 98 -17.51 2.37 9.65
N SER A 99 -18.33 1.35 9.83
CA SER A 99 -18.57 0.72 11.14
C SER A 99 -17.75 -0.56 11.28
N ALA A 100 -17.33 -0.91 12.48
CA ALA A 100 -16.47 -2.07 12.74
C ALA A 100 -17.09 -3.42 12.32
N ASP A 101 -18.42 -3.48 12.21
CA ASP A 101 -19.22 -4.65 11.82
C ASP A 101 -19.82 -4.53 10.42
N GLU A 102 -19.50 -3.48 9.67
CA GLU A 102 -20.02 -3.35 8.30
C GLU A 102 -19.34 -4.32 7.35
N GLU A 103 -20.10 -4.82 6.37
CA GLU A 103 -19.52 -5.56 5.26
C GLU A 103 -18.75 -4.58 4.36
N SER A 104 -17.49 -4.92 4.07
CA SER A 104 -16.56 -4.08 3.33
C SER A 104 -15.93 -4.86 2.18
N PRO A 105 -15.54 -4.22 1.06
CA PRO A 105 -14.75 -4.85 0.01
C PRO A 105 -13.31 -5.17 0.44
N LEU A 106 -12.86 -4.65 1.59
CA LEU A 106 -11.52 -4.88 2.11
C LEU A 106 -11.37 -6.29 2.70
N PRO A 107 -10.12 -6.76 2.92
CA PRO A 107 -9.88 -8.01 3.64
C PRO A 107 -10.51 -7.98 5.04
N THR A 108 -10.96 -9.14 5.49
CA THR A 108 -11.66 -9.33 6.75
C THR A 108 -10.79 -8.84 7.91
N GLY A 109 -11.35 -8.00 8.78
CA GLY A 109 -10.64 -7.42 9.93
C GLY A 109 -9.82 -6.16 9.63
N VAL A 110 -9.57 -5.82 8.36
CA VAL A 110 -8.84 -4.59 7.99
C VAL A 110 -9.61 -3.34 8.45
N VAL A 111 -10.93 -3.30 8.28
CA VAL A 111 -11.74 -2.15 8.75
C VAL A 111 -11.55 -1.91 10.24
N ARG A 112 -11.55 -2.98 11.06
CA ARG A 112 -11.32 -2.87 12.51
C ARG A 112 -9.93 -2.37 12.84
N PHE A 113 -8.92 -2.79 12.06
CA PHE A 113 -7.57 -2.25 12.18
C PHE A 113 -7.53 -0.74 11.86
N LEU A 114 -8.16 -0.32 10.76
CA LEU A 114 -8.20 1.08 10.31
C LEU A 114 -8.97 2.00 11.26
N LEU A 115 -9.98 1.49 11.96
CA LEU A 115 -10.76 2.23 12.96
C LEU A 115 -10.05 2.35 14.32
N GLU A 116 -8.89 1.70 14.52
CA GLU A 116 -8.09 1.77 15.75
C GLU A 116 -8.89 1.47 17.04
N GLY A 117 -9.86 0.56 16.95
CA GLY A 117 -10.73 0.17 18.08
C GLY A 117 -12.00 1.00 18.24
N ALA A 118 -12.23 2.01 17.40
CA ALA A 118 -13.53 2.70 17.35
C ALA A 118 -14.62 1.80 16.74
N GLU A 119 -15.86 1.96 17.22
CA GLU A 119 -17.03 1.25 16.66
C GLU A 119 -17.41 1.75 15.26
N SER A 120 -17.13 3.03 14.98
CA SER A 120 -17.30 3.63 13.66
C SER A 120 -16.44 4.88 13.52
N GLY A 121 -16.17 5.28 12.27
CA GLY A 121 -15.43 6.51 11.98
C GLY A 121 -14.74 6.48 10.63
N SER A 122 -13.77 7.38 10.46
CA SER A 122 -12.95 7.46 9.26
C SER A 122 -11.95 6.32 9.20
N ILE A 123 -11.83 5.67 8.04
CA ILE A 123 -10.78 4.66 7.79
C ILE A 123 -9.44 5.29 7.36
N GLY A 124 -9.36 6.63 7.33
CA GLY A 124 -8.20 7.36 6.83
C GLY A 124 -8.08 7.28 5.31
N PHE A 125 -6.83 7.18 4.83
CA PHE A 125 -6.47 7.15 3.41
C PHE A 125 -5.53 5.97 3.17
N SER A 126 -5.97 4.96 2.39
CA SER A 126 -5.07 3.89 1.96
C SER A 126 -4.84 3.97 0.45
N TYR A 127 -3.58 4.09 0.03
CA TYR A 127 -3.19 4.17 -1.37
C TYR A 127 -2.63 2.82 -1.81
N VAL A 128 -3.34 2.11 -2.69
CA VAL A 128 -2.89 0.83 -3.24
C VAL A 128 -2.14 1.09 -4.53
N LEU A 129 -0.84 0.83 -4.48
CA LEU A 129 0.12 1.15 -5.53
C LEU A 129 0.54 -0.15 -6.26
N PRO A 130 0.10 -0.38 -7.50
CA PRO A 130 0.44 -1.61 -8.21
C PRO A 130 1.93 -1.64 -8.59
N LEU A 131 2.56 -2.80 -8.38
CA LEU A 131 3.89 -3.12 -8.89
C LEU A 131 3.73 -3.94 -10.17
N LYS A 132 4.23 -3.39 -11.28
CA LYS A 132 4.09 -4.00 -12.61
C LYS A 132 5.45 -4.30 -13.23
N ALA A 133 5.59 -5.49 -13.81
CA ALA A 133 6.77 -5.84 -14.58
C ALA A 133 6.81 -5.03 -15.89
N SER A 134 7.92 -5.09 -16.61
CA SER A 134 8.12 -4.39 -17.88
C SER A 134 7.06 -4.71 -18.95
N ASP A 135 6.49 -5.92 -18.91
CA ASP A 135 5.40 -6.38 -19.78
C ASP A 135 4.00 -5.87 -19.36
N GLY A 136 3.92 -5.13 -18.25
CA GLY A 136 2.69 -4.60 -17.68
C GLY A 136 1.95 -5.56 -16.76
N GLN A 137 2.43 -6.79 -16.56
CA GLN A 137 1.84 -7.76 -15.65
C GLN A 137 1.95 -7.28 -14.20
N LEU A 138 0.83 -7.30 -13.48
CA LEU A 138 0.81 -7.05 -12.04
C LEU A 138 1.52 -8.20 -11.33
N TRP A 139 2.49 -7.89 -10.48
CA TRP A 139 3.18 -8.89 -9.68
C TRP A 139 3.09 -8.68 -8.18
N GLY A 140 2.65 -7.50 -7.76
CA GLY A 140 2.38 -7.20 -6.37
C GLY A 140 1.76 -5.82 -6.21
N ALA A 141 1.54 -5.42 -4.97
CA ALA A 141 1.08 -4.08 -4.63
C ALA A 141 1.72 -3.60 -3.33
N LEU A 142 1.94 -2.29 -3.25
CA LEU A 142 2.26 -1.59 -2.02
C LEU A 142 1.02 -0.82 -1.55
N THR A 143 0.50 -1.14 -0.38
CA THR A 143 -0.60 -0.38 0.22
C THR A 143 -0.05 0.54 1.29
N LEU A 144 -0.07 1.85 1.02
CA LEU A 144 0.32 2.90 1.95
C LEU A 144 -0.90 3.32 2.79
N ILE A 145 -0.91 2.98 4.08
CA ILE A 145 -2.01 3.30 4.98
C ILE A 145 -1.66 4.53 5.80
N ARG A 146 -2.47 5.58 5.66
CA ARG A 146 -2.48 6.76 6.54
C ARG A 146 -3.75 6.75 7.37
N ARG A 147 -3.58 6.72 8.69
CA ARG A 147 -4.66 6.78 9.68
C ARG A 147 -5.39 8.11 9.57
N ALA A 148 -6.62 8.14 10.06
CA ALA A 148 -7.46 9.33 10.02
C ALA A 148 -6.78 10.56 10.66
N ALA A 149 -6.00 10.36 11.73
CA ALA A 149 -5.26 11.41 12.43
C ALA A 149 -4.09 11.99 11.60
N SER A 150 -3.49 11.19 10.71
CA SER A 150 -2.32 11.56 9.91
C SER A 150 -2.66 12.32 8.63
N GLY A 151 -3.95 12.37 8.25
CA GLY A 151 -4.42 13.02 7.03
C GLY A 151 -3.95 12.33 5.73
N PRO A 152 -4.25 12.90 4.56
CA PRO A 152 -3.77 12.38 3.26
C PRO A 152 -2.26 12.63 3.07
N LEU A 153 -1.69 12.07 1.99
CA LEU A 153 -0.33 12.42 1.55
C LEU A 153 -0.20 13.93 1.34
N ASN A 154 0.96 14.49 1.69
CA ASN A 154 1.28 15.91 1.51
C ASN A 154 1.68 16.22 0.04
N HIS A 155 2.19 17.43 -0.23
CA HIS A 155 2.45 17.89 -1.61
C HIS A 155 3.52 17.07 -2.36
N GLU A 156 4.60 16.63 -1.71
CA GLU A 156 5.72 15.96 -2.39
C GLU A 156 5.69 14.43 -2.25
N GLN A 157 5.03 13.93 -1.20
CA GLN A 157 4.95 12.50 -0.91
C GLN A 157 4.38 11.67 -2.08
N PRO A 158 3.33 12.08 -2.81
CA PRO A 158 2.82 11.31 -3.95
C PRO A 158 3.86 11.14 -5.07
N ASN A 159 4.66 12.17 -5.37
CA ASN A 159 5.72 12.09 -6.38
C ASN A 159 6.83 11.11 -5.95
N LEU A 160 7.22 11.15 -4.68
CA LEU A 160 8.21 10.22 -4.10
C LEU A 160 7.69 8.78 -4.07
N CYS A 161 6.42 8.59 -3.69
CA CYS A 161 5.76 7.29 -3.73
C CYS A 161 5.70 6.73 -5.15
N GLU A 162 5.38 7.55 -6.15
CA GLU A 162 5.37 7.13 -7.55
C GLU A 162 6.77 6.80 -8.07
N GLY A 163 7.78 7.61 -7.74
CA GLY A 163 9.17 7.35 -8.09
C GLY A 163 9.66 6.01 -7.52
N MET A 164 9.40 5.77 -6.24
CA MET A 164 9.74 4.51 -5.57
C MET A 164 8.97 3.34 -6.17
N ARG A 165 7.64 3.47 -6.36
CA ARG A 165 6.80 2.43 -6.97
C ARG A 165 7.31 2.02 -8.34
N ARG A 166 7.68 2.98 -9.20
CA ARG A 166 8.24 2.70 -10.54
C ARG A 166 9.61 2.04 -10.47
N LEU A 167 10.46 2.47 -9.54
CA LEU A 167 11.76 1.83 -9.33
C LEU A 167 11.56 0.36 -8.93
N LEU A 168 10.77 0.11 -7.89
CA LEU A 168 10.50 -1.23 -7.36
C LEU A 168 9.79 -2.11 -8.39
N SER A 169 8.86 -1.57 -9.18
CA SER A 169 8.16 -2.28 -10.25
C SER A 169 9.10 -3.01 -11.21
N ARG A 170 10.25 -2.40 -11.52
CA ARG A 170 11.28 -2.94 -12.44
C ARG A 170 12.16 -4.02 -11.82
N MET A 171 12.07 -4.25 -10.50
CA MET A 171 12.92 -5.22 -9.81
C MET A 171 12.56 -6.67 -10.12
N ARG A 172 11.39 -6.94 -10.72
CA ARG A 172 11.00 -8.30 -11.12
C ARG A 172 11.63 -8.74 -12.45
N ASP A 173 12.11 -7.79 -13.25
CA ASP A 173 12.75 -8.05 -14.55
C ASP A 173 14.22 -8.46 -14.37
#